data_AF-A0A812T3U0-F1
#
_entry.id   AF-A0A812T3U0-F1
#
_cell.length_a   1.000
_cell.length_b   1.000
_cell.length_c   1.000
_cell.angle_alpha   90.00
_cell.angle_beta   90.00
_cell.angle_gamma   90.00
#
_symmetry.space_group_name_H-M   'P 1'
#
loop_
_entity.id
_entity.type
_entity.pdbx_description
1 polymer ?
#
loop_
_entity_poly.entity_id
_entity_poly.type
_entity_poly.pdbx_seq_one_letter_code
_entity_poly.pdbx_strand_id
1 'polypeptide(L)'
;MDDACTAGTGSVCWLCEGRDSAACVICGPPSVAQTCGQTSTLVGQDGWCCDDSRDERFGNWTYSSVEDINLQLLSDSEALLRQGDASGSFERAEQCSRGMEERLSEGRGGRLDFQAAAAKPGELEMLCLGQVQRIRSSLAQQNYPRVVEDTKKFSKLHEEIVSGGAPDILHKFEKQVTGALVVDHIEVLGAAAELAIQCRDRVARGYAPKTVLDHASKAVTGLQPLPANDFPGLGFLRAHLHVSRAQAYLELELWEQAKEDASAAMRCDPSVPEARYLLKAAECESW
;
A
#
# COMPACT_ATOMS: atom_id res chain seq x y z
N MET A 1 -54.53 47.95 11.29
CA MET A 1 -54.41 49.21 12.04
C MET A 1 -53.21 49.03 12.93
N ASP A 2 -52.25 49.92 12.71
CA ASP A 2 -50.87 49.85 13.12
C ASP A 2 -50.71 49.91 14.65
N ASP A 3 -49.91 49.01 15.21
CA ASP A 3 -49.27 49.25 16.50
C ASP A 3 -47.77 49.46 16.24
N ALA A 4 -47.44 50.73 16.11
CA ALA A 4 -46.09 51.25 16.16
C ALA A 4 -45.59 51.21 17.61
N CYS A 5 -44.70 50.27 17.92
CA CYS A 5 -43.88 50.37 19.13
C CYS A 5 -42.70 51.30 18.86
N THR A 6 -42.80 52.48 19.45
CA THR A 6 -41.78 53.52 19.54
C THR A 6 -40.53 53.03 20.26
N ALA A 7 -39.38 53.37 19.68
CA ALA A 7 -38.06 53.22 20.26
C ALA A 7 -37.85 54.17 21.46
N GLY A 8 -37.05 53.74 22.44
CA GLY A 8 -36.38 54.67 23.36
C GLY A 8 -35.90 54.09 24.69
N THR A 9 -34.70 53.49 24.69
CA THR A 9 -33.61 53.88 25.62
C THR A 9 -32.31 53.23 25.11
N GLY A 10 -31.36 54.07 24.69
CA GLY A 10 -30.24 53.69 23.85
C GLY A 10 -29.08 53.05 24.60
N SER A 11 -28.94 51.73 24.45
CA SER A 11 -27.63 51.09 24.51
C SER A 11 -27.05 51.08 23.09
N VAL A 12 -25.98 51.84 22.90
CA VAL A 12 -25.18 51.75 21.67
C VAL A 12 -24.63 50.32 21.61
N CYS A 13 -24.83 49.62 20.49
CA CYS A 13 -24.23 48.29 20.31
C CYS A 13 -22.72 48.42 20.50
N TRP A 14 -22.17 47.74 21.51
CA TRP A 14 -20.77 47.88 21.91
C TRP A 14 -19.79 47.55 20.77
N LEU A 15 -20.23 46.73 19.80
CA LEU A 15 -19.38 46.22 18.74
C LEU A 15 -19.27 47.19 17.56
N CYS A 16 -20.34 47.90 17.22
CA CYS A 16 -20.33 48.84 16.10
C CYS A 16 -20.33 50.31 16.52
N GLU A 17 -20.47 50.59 17.81
CA GLU A 17 -20.59 51.96 18.39
C GLU A 17 -21.62 52.84 17.65
N GLY A 18 -22.61 52.23 16.98
CA GLY A 18 -23.60 52.94 16.16
C GLY A 18 -23.08 53.48 14.81
N ARG A 19 -21.88 53.12 14.37
CA ARG A 19 -21.29 53.63 13.11
C ARG A 19 -21.76 52.92 11.86
N ASP A 20 -22.07 51.61 11.94
CA ASP A 20 -22.53 50.85 10.77
C ASP A 20 -23.37 49.62 11.17
N SER A 21 -24.63 49.85 11.51
CA SER A 21 -25.53 48.79 12.00
C SER A 21 -25.91 47.75 10.93
N ALA A 22 -25.80 48.08 9.65
CA ALA A 22 -26.15 47.16 8.56
C ALA A 22 -25.09 46.06 8.30
N ALA A 23 -23.82 46.34 8.60
CA ALA A 23 -22.71 45.38 8.49
C ALA A 23 -22.38 44.66 9.80
N CYS A 24 -23.01 45.08 10.90
CA CYS A 24 -22.82 44.53 12.25
C CYS A 24 -23.38 43.11 12.35
N VAL A 25 -22.55 42.12 12.68
CA VAL A 25 -23.00 40.71 12.82
C VAL A 25 -24.07 40.52 13.91
N ILE A 26 -24.12 41.42 14.90
CA ILE A 26 -25.09 41.35 16.02
C ILE A 26 -26.39 42.11 15.71
N CYS A 27 -26.30 43.17 14.92
CA CYS A 27 -27.37 44.16 14.79
C CYS A 27 -27.82 44.41 13.33
N GLY A 28 -27.14 43.78 12.37
CA GLY A 28 -27.52 43.75 10.96
C GLY A 28 -28.68 42.76 10.73
N PRO A 29 -29.51 43.01 9.71
CA PRO A 29 -30.61 42.10 9.36
C PRO A 29 -30.05 40.73 8.90
N PRO A 30 -30.75 39.62 9.18
CA PRO A 30 -30.33 38.31 8.71
C PRO A 30 -30.25 38.30 7.18
N SER A 31 -29.08 37.96 6.64
CA SER A 31 -28.86 37.91 5.20
C SER A 31 -29.74 36.82 4.58
N VAL A 32 -30.74 37.23 3.80
CA VAL A 32 -31.56 36.31 3.02
C VAL A 32 -30.67 35.68 1.94
N ALA A 33 -30.42 34.37 2.09
CA ALA A 33 -29.73 33.58 1.09
C ALA A 33 -30.49 33.68 -0.26
N GLN A 34 -29.83 34.21 -1.28
CA GLN A 34 -30.34 34.19 -2.65
C GLN A 34 -30.35 32.75 -3.16
N THR A 35 -31.51 32.12 -3.12
CA THR A 35 -31.83 30.95 -3.96
C THR A 35 -31.96 31.43 -5.41
N CYS A 36 -30.97 31.13 -6.24
CA CYS A 36 -31.07 31.32 -7.70
C CYS A 36 -31.28 29.98 -8.39
N GLY A 37 -32.49 29.87 -8.95
CA GLY A 37 -33.03 28.98 -9.97
C GLY A 37 -32.14 27.93 -10.62
N GLN A 38 -32.62 26.68 -10.50
CA GLN A 38 -32.32 25.59 -11.42
C GLN A 38 -32.68 25.94 -12.87
N THR A 39 -31.78 25.65 -13.79
CA THR A 39 -32.13 25.18 -15.13
C THR A 39 -31.45 23.83 -15.36
N SER A 40 -32.28 22.84 -15.64
CA SER A 40 -31.89 21.49 -16.02
C SER A 40 -31.14 21.53 -17.35
N THR A 41 -29.96 20.92 -17.41
CA THR A 41 -29.44 20.31 -18.62
C THR A 41 -28.22 19.43 -18.30
N LEU A 42 -28.27 18.20 -18.83
CA LEU A 42 -27.17 17.26 -19.06
C LEU A 42 -26.46 16.64 -17.85
N VAL A 43 -26.99 15.46 -17.52
CA VAL A 43 -26.25 14.26 -17.07
C VAL A 43 -24.91 14.12 -17.82
N GLY A 44 -23.81 14.22 -17.07
CA GLY A 44 -22.46 13.77 -17.46
C GLY A 44 -21.77 13.23 -16.21
N GLN A 45 -21.80 11.92 -15.97
CA GLN A 45 -20.76 10.94 -16.30
C GLN A 45 -19.48 10.96 -15.44
N ASP A 46 -19.44 11.72 -14.34
CA ASP A 46 -18.33 11.63 -13.38
C ASP A 46 -18.86 11.10 -12.05
N GLY A 47 -18.78 9.78 -11.88
CA GLY A 47 -19.31 9.05 -10.73
C GLY A 47 -18.51 9.29 -9.45
N TRP A 48 -18.76 10.42 -8.78
CA TRP A 48 -18.40 10.67 -7.39
C TRP A 48 -19.49 11.51 -6.70
N CYS A 49 -20.66 10.92 -6.53
CA CYS A 49 -21.57 11.34 -5.45
C CYS A 49 -21.56 10.22 -4.42
N CYS A 50 -20.75 10.37 -3.37
CA CYS A 50 -21.01 9.67 -2.14
C CYS A 50 -22.38 10.14 -1.64
N ASP A 51 -23.28 9.18 -1.44
CA ASP A 51 -24.62 9.42 -0.92
C ASP A 51 -24.48 10.06 0.47
N ASP A 52 -24.92 11.32 0.60
CA ASP A 52 -24.83 12.16 1.79
C ASP A 52 -25.86 11.73 2.87
N SER A 53 -26.04 10.41 3.04
CA SER A 53 -26.89 9.84 4.08
C SER A 53 -26.11 9.75 5.39
N ARG A 54 -26.15 10.88 6.10
CA ARG A 54 -25.65 11.10 7.46
C ARG A 54 -26.21 10.04 8.43
N ASP A 55 -25.37 9.13 8.91
CA ASP A 55 -25.69 8.29 10.08
C ASP A 55 -25.07 8.95 11.32
N GLU A 56 -25.89 9.61 12.14
CA GLU A 56 -25.51 10.36 13.35
C GLU A 56 -24.90 9.48 14.47
N ARG A 57 -24.68 8.18 14.22
CA ARG A 57 -24.22 7.21 15.21
C ARG A 57 -22.70 7.11 15.36
N PHE A 58 -21.92 7.67 14.45
CA PHE A 58 -20.46 7.70 14.53
C PHE A 58 -20.00 9.17 14.54
N GLY A 59 -19.53 9.63 15.70
CA GLY A 59 -19.23 11.04 15.96
C GLY A 59 -18.37 11.71 14.88
N ASN A 60 -18.70 12.97 14.58
CA ASN A 60 -18.02 13.91 13.69
C ASN A 60 -16.55 13.56 13.32
N TRP A 61 -16.34 12.92 12.18
CA TRP A 61 -15.06 13.00 11.47
C TRP A 61 -15.11 14.22 10.55
N THR A 62 -14.65 15.37 11.04
CA THR A 62 -14.50 16.59 10.26
C THR A 62 -13.37 16.42 9.25
N TYR A 63 -13.70 16.46 7.97
CA TYR A 63 -12.80 16.66 6.81
C TYR A 63 -11.37 16.15 7.00
N SER A 64 -11.19 14.85 6.87
CA SER A 64 -9.87 14.21 6.72
C SER A 64 -9.15 14.84 5.51
N SER A 65 -7.94 15.36 5.70
CA SER A 65 -7.12 15.78 4.57
C SER A 65 -6.89 14.60 3.61
N VAL A 66 -6.49 14.86 2.36
CA VAL A 66 -6.18 13.75 1.42
C VAL A 66 -5.10 12.83 1.99
N GLU A 67 -4.18 13.37 2.78
CA GLU A 67 -3.18 12.60 3.52
C GLU A 67 -3.85 11.69 4.56
N ASP A 68 -4.75 12.23 5.39
CA ASP A 68 -5.47 11.44 6.41
C ASP A 68 -6.30 10.30 5.78
N ILE A 69 -6.94 10.55 4.64
CA ILE A 69 -7.72 9.52 3.92
C ILE A 69 -6.78 8.39 3.45
N ASN A 70 -5.65 8.73 2.84
CA ASN A 70 -4.70 7.73 2.35
C ASN A 70 -4.00 6.99 3.49
N LEU A 71 -3.65 7.67 4.59
CA LEU A 71 -3.12 7.02 5.79
C LEU A 71 -4.14 6.06 6.40
N GLN A 72 -5.43 6.40 6.40
CA GLN A 72 -6.47 5.48 6.83
C GLN A 72 -6.57 4.26 5.91
N LEU A 73 -6.54 4.43 4.59
CA LEU A 73 -6.54 3.32 3.63
C LEU A 73 -5.35 2.37 3.86
N LEU A 74 -4.15 2.91 4.10
CA LEU A 74 -2.96 2.10 4.39
C LEU A 74 -3.04 1.41 5.75
N SER A 75 -3.62 2.07 6.76
CA SER A 75 -3.85 1.47 8.08
C SER A 75 -4.88 0.34 8.03
N ASP A 76 -5.95 0.52 7.25
CA ASP A 76 -6.96 -0.51 6.99
C ASP A 76 -6.33 -1.68 6.22
N SER A 77 -5.48 -1.39 5.23
CA SER A 77 -4.73 -2.40 4.48
C SER A 77 -3.85 -3.26 5.40
N GLU A 78 -3.13 -2.64 6.34
CA GLU A 78 -2.34 -3.35 7.36
C GLU A 78 -3.22 -4.21 8.26
N ALA A 79 -4.36 -3.66 8.73
CA ALA A 79 -5.27 -4.39 9.60
C ALA A 79 -5.85 -5.63 8.92
N LEU A 80 -6.23 -5.53 7.65
CA LEU A 80 -6.70 -6.66 6.83
C LEU A 80 -5.60 -7.70 6.63
N LEU A 81 -4.37 -7.26 6.37
CA LEU A 81 -3.23 -8.17 6.20
C LEU A 81 -2.97 -8.98 7.47
N ARG A 82 -3.06 -8.35 8.65
CA ARG A 82 -2.94 -9.03 9.96
C ARG A 82 -4.07 -10.01 10.24
N GLN A 83 -5.25 -9.76 9.69
CA GLN A 83 -6.39 -10.68 9.76
C GLN A 83 -6.28 -11.84 8.76
N GLY A 84 -5.29 -11.81 7.86
CA GLY A 84 -5.11 -12.80 6.80
C GLY A 84 -5.93 -12.52 5.53
N ASP A 85 -6.62 -11.38 5.45
CA ASP A 85 -7.32 -10.96 4.23
C ASP A 85 -6.36 -10.19 3.29
N ALA A 86 -5.53 -10.96 2.61
CA ALA A 86 -4.55 -10.41 1.68
C ALA A 86 -5.20 -9.74 0.45
N SER A 87 -6.40 -10.16 0.04
CA SER A 87 -7.09 -9.58 -1.10
C SER A 87 -7.68 -8.22 -0.75
N GLY A 88 -8.42 -8.12 0.37
CA GLY A 88 -8.93 -6.84 0.86
C GLY A 88 -7.80 -5.86 1.19
N SER A 89 -6.70 -6.36 1.78
CA SER A 89 -5.49 -5.57 2.01
C SER A 89 -4.93 -4.97 0.72
N PHE A 90 -4.83 -5.78 -0.35
CA PHE A 90 -4.35 -5.32 -1.65
C PHE A 90 -5.26 -4.24 -2.25
N GLU A 91 -6.58 -4.44 -2.21
CA GLU A 91 -7.55 -3.48 -2.74
C GLU A 91 -7.44 -2.11 -2.06
N ARG A 92 -7.25 -2.06 -0.74
CA ARG A 92 -7.05 -0.81 0.00
C ARG A 92 -5.75 -0.11 -0.37
N ALA A 93 -4.67 -0.87 -0.51
CA ALA A 93 -3.38 -0.32 -0.93
C ALA A 93 -3.41 0.18 -2.38
N GLU A 94 -4.15 -0.50 -3.27
CA GLU A 94 -4.39 -0.08 -4.64
C GLU A 94 -5.25 1.19 -4.72
N GLN A 95 -6.31 1.30 -3.91
CA GLN A 95 -7.11 2.53 -3.80
C GLN A 95 -6.25 3.73 -3.40
N CYS A 96 -5.37 3.57 -2.40
CA CYS A 96 -4.42 4.61 -2.01
C CYS A 96 -3.46 4.95 -3.17
N SER A 97 -2.84 3.94 -3.77
CA SER A 97 -1.88 4.15 -4.87
C SER A 97 -2.51 4.89 -6.04
N ARG A 98 -3.70 4.49 -6.47
CA ARG A 98 -4.42 5.13 -7.58
C ARG A 98 -4.79 6.57 -7.25
N GLY A 99 -5.33 6.83 -6.06
CA GLY A 99 -5.68 8.19 -5.64
C GLY A 99 -4.46 9.13 -5.59
N MET A 100 -3.31 8.62 -5.14
CA MET A 100 -2.05 9.37 -5.13
C MET A 100 -1.48 9.57 -6.54
N GLU A 101 -1.56 8.56 -7.41
CA GLU A 101 -1.13 8.67 -8.81
C GLU A 101 -1.97 9.67 -9.59
N GLU A 102 -3.30 9.63 -9.45
CA GLU A 102 -4.24 10.58 -10.04
C GLU A 102 -3.87 12.00 -9.63
N ARG A 103 -3.70 12.23 -8.32
CA ARG A 103 -3.33 13.53 -7.77
C ARG A 103 -1.97 14.04 -8.24
N LEU A 104 -0.95 13.18 -8.30
CA LEU A 104 0.38 13.57 -8.80
C LEU A 104 0.36 13.86 -10.31
N SER A 105 -0.63 13.31 -11.03
CA SER A 105 -0.84 13.55 -12.46
C SER A 105 -1.73 14.77 -12.77
N GLU A 106 -2.49 15.27 -11.80
CA GLU A 106 -3.35 16.45 -11.95
C GLU A 106 -2.51 17.65 -12.41
N GLY A 107 -2.91 18.23 -13.55
CA GLY A 107 -2.21 19.38 -14.17
C GLY A 107 -0.99 19.03 -15.03
N ARG A 108 -0.63 17.75 -15.20
CA ARG A 108 0.57 17.32 -15.98
C ARG A 108 0.28 16.49 -17.23
N GLY A 109 -0.94 16.55 -17.77
CA GLY A 109 -1.29 15.87 -19.02
C GLY A 109 -1.25 14.34 -18.93
N GLY A 110 -1.46 13.77 -17.74
CA GLY A 110 -1.61 12.32 -17.53
C GLY A 110 -0.31 11.51 -17.47
N ARG A 111 0.86 12.15 -17.52
CA ARG A 111 2.14 11.45 -17.30
C ARG A 111 2.55 11.57 -15.83
N LEU A 112 2.66 10.43 -15.16
CA LEU A 112 3.28 10.34 -13.83
C LEU A 112 4.73 10.85 -13.93
N ASP A 113 4.96 12.00 -13.32
CA ASP A 113 6.26 12.62 -13.21
C ASP A 113 6.67 12.56 -11.74
N PHE A 114 7.56 11.63 -11.42
CA PHE A 114 8.06 11.40 -10.06
C PHE A 114 9.04 12.50 -9.60
N GLN A 115 9.30 13.51 -10.44
CA GLN A 115 10.15 14.64 -10.04
C GLN A 115 9.60 15.33 -8.78
N ALA A 116 10.37 15.19 -7.70
CA ALA A 116 10.05 15.72 -6.36
C ALA A 116 9.74 17.23 -6.35
N ALA A 117 10.23 18.00 -7.33
CA ALA A 117 10.11 19.45 -7.38
C ALA A 117 8.65 19.99 -7.40
N ALA A 118 7.66 19.17 -7.76
CA ALA A 118 6.27 19.59 -7.79
C ALA A 118 5.30 18.63 -7.06
N ALA A 119 5.82 17.66 -6.31
CA ALA A 119 5.03 16.92 -5.32
C ALA A 119 5.04 17.68 -3.99
N LYS A 120 3.93 17.70 -3.26
CA LYS A 120 3.94 18.23 -1.89
C LYS A 120 4.65 17.23 -0.97
N PRO A 121 5.29 17.69 0.12
CA PRO A 121 5.88 16.79 1.10
C PRO A 121 4.87 15.75 1.58
N GLY A 122 5.26 14.47 1.58
CA GLY A 122 4.44 13.35 2.00
C GLY A 122 3.68 12.64 0.87
N GLU A 123 3.51 13.26 -0.30
CA GLU A 123 2.72 12.66 -1.39
C GLU A 123 3.46 11.48 -2.05
N LEU A 124 4.76 11.62 -2.32
CA LEU A 124 5.56 10.53 -2.86
C LEU A 124 5.76 9.41 -1.83
N GLU A 125 5.93 9.78 -0.57
CA GLU A 125 6.11 8.86 0.55
C GLU A 125 4.87 8.00 0.78
N MET A 126 3.67 8.57 0.72
CA MET A 126 2.42 7.80 0.76
C MET A 126 2.28 6.86 -0.42
N LEU A 127 2.56 7.33 -1.64
CA LEU A 127 2.49 6.48 -2.83
C LEU A 127 3.50 5.32 -2.72
N CYS A 128 4.71 5.61 -2.25
CA CYS A 128 5.75 4.61 -1.98
C CYS A 128 5.25 3.56 -0.97
N LEU A 129 4.68 3.99 0.16
CA LEU A 129 4.12 3.11 1.17
C LEU A 129 2.90 2.30 0.66
N GLY A 130 2.12 2.87 -0.26
CA GLY A 130 1.08 2.16 -0.99
C GLY A 130 1.63 1.00 -1.82
N GLN A 131 2.75 1.20 -2.52
CA GLN A 131 3.44 0.11 -3.24
C GLN A 131 3.99 -0.94 -2.27
N VAL A 132 4.55 -0.53 -1.12
CA VAL A 132 5.01 -1.45 -0.07
C VAL A 132 3.88 -2.36 0.40
N GLN A 133 2.71 -1.80 0.69
CA GLN A 133 1.56 -2.61 1.13
C GLN A 133 1.09 -3.55 0.03
N ARG A 134 0.98 -3.09 -1.23
CA ARG A 134 0.64 -3.96 -2.37
C ARG A 134 1.60 -5.14 -2.54
N ILE A 135 2.90 -4.91 -2.34
CA ILE A 135 3.92 -5.96 -2.40
C ILE A 135 3.71 -6.98 -1.30
N ARG A 136 3.46 -6.54 -0.06
CA ARG A 136 3.20 -7.44 1.08
C ARG A 136 1.92 -8.23 0.89
N SER A 137 0.84 -7.61 0.42
CA SER A 137 -0.41 -8.30 0.10
C SER A 137 -0.23 -9.31 -1.04
N SER A 138 0.50 -8.95 -2.10
CA SER A 138 0.79 -9.85 -3.23
C SER A 138 1.68 -11.02 -2.81
N LEU A 139 2.63 -10.80 -1.91
CA LEU A 139 3.48 -11.84 -1.33
C LEU A 139 2.63 -12.84 -0.54
N ALA A 140 1.70 -12.35 0.29
CA ALA A 140 0.77 -13.19 1.04
C ALA A 140 -0.15 -14.02 0.12
N GLN A 141 -0.53 -13.49 -1.03
CA GLN A 141 -1.27 -14.19 -2.09
C GLN A 141 -0.39 -15.11 -2.95
N GLN A 142 0.93 -15.18 -2.71
CA GLN A 142 1.91 -15.93 -3.52
C GLN A 142 1.98 -15.48 -4.98
N ASN A 143 1.61 -14.23 -5.27
CA ASN A 143 1.65 -13.64 -6.61
C ASN A 143 3.00 -12.96 -6.89
N TYR A 144 4.04 -13.78 -7.08
CA TYR A 144 5.41 -13.28 -7.30
C TYR A 144 5.57 -12.37 -8.52
N PRO A 145 4.90 -12.62 -9.69
CA PRO A 145 5.01 -11.70 -10.81
C PRO A 145 4.57 -10.28 -10.46
N ARG A 146 3.50 -10.14 -9.65
CA ARG A 146 3.03 -8.83 -9.18
C ARG A 146 3.98 -8.21 -8.16
N VAL A 147 4.55 -9.01 -7.25
CA VAL A 147 5.61 -8.54 -6.32
C VAL A 147 6.77 -7.92 -7.10
N VAL A 148 7.23 -8.56 -8.18
CA VAL A 148 8.32 -8.04 -9.02
C VAL A 148 7.92 -6.77 -9.75
N GLU A 149 6.70 -6.70 -10.30
CA GLU A 149 6.20 -5.50 -10.97
C GLU A 149 6.13 -4.29 -10.02
N ASP A 150 5.51 -4.49 -8.86
CA ASP A 150 5.29 -3.42 -7.88
C ASP A 150 6.62 -3.03 -7.20
N THR A 151 7.56 -3.96 -7.00
CA THR A 151 8.92 -3.61 -6.51
C THR A 151 9.66 -2.69 -7.48
N LYS A 152 9.51 -2.88 -8.80
CA LYS A 152 10.12 -1.97 -9.79
C LYS A 152 9.55 -0.55 -9.72
N LYS A 153 8.27 -0.41 -9.38
CA LYS A 153 7.64 0.91 -9.15
C LYS A 153 8.13 1.51 -7.83
N PHE A 154 8.18 0.70 -6.78
CA PHE A 154 8.73 1.07 -5.48
C PHE A 154 10.16 1.59 -5.59
N SER A 155 11.09 0.87 -6.23
CA SER A 155 12.50 1.29 -6.31
C SER A 155 12.66 2.67 -6.95
N LYS A 156 11.87 2.98 -7.99
CA LYS A 156 11.88 4.30 -8.62
C LYS A 156 11.39 5.39 -7.66
N LEU A 157 10.28 5.15 -6.97
CA LEU A 157 9.75 6.09 -5.98
C LEU A 157 10.72 6.31 -4.82
N HIS A 158 11.30 5.22 -4.32
CA HIS A 158 12.23 5.23 -3.21
C HIS A 158 13.52 5.99 -3.56
N GLU A 159 14.08 5.77 -4.76
CA GLU A 159 15.25 6.51 -5.25
C GLU A 159 14.98 8.03 -5.33
N GLU A 160 13.80 8.44 -5.79
CA GLU A 160 13.42 9.85 -5.85
C GLU A 160 13.25 10.47 -4.46
N ILE A 161 12.64 9.75 -3.50
CA ILE A 161 12.49 10.22 -2.11
C ILE A 161 13.86 10.39 -1.43
N VAL A 162 14.75 9.40 -1.61
CA VAL A 162 16.10 9.43 -1.03
C VAL A 162 16.92 10.56 -1.65
N SER A 163 16.87 10.70 -2.98
CA SER A 163 17.58 11.77 -3.71
C SER A 163 17.04 13.16 -3.36
N GLY A 164 15.74 13.28 -3.09
CA GLY A 164 15.08 14.50 -2.62
C GLY A 164 15.39 14.87 -1.16
N GLY A 165 16.05 13.99 -0.39
CA GLY A 165 16.49 14.26 0.97
C GLY A 165 15.40 14.21 2.03
N ALA A 166 14.28 13.50 1.79
CA ALA A 166 13.16 13.39 2.73
C ALA A 166 12.82 11.96 3.23
N PRO A 167 13.78 11.04 3.45
CA PRO A 167 13.45 9.67 3.88
C PRO A 167 12.78 9.60 5.26
N ASP A 168 12.97 10.62 6.11
CA ASP A 168 12.37 10.67 7.46
C ASP A 168 10.84 10.71 7.43
N ILE A 169 10.24 11.33 6.40
CA ILE A 169 8.78 11.38 6.25
C ILE A 169 8.26 9.97 5.92
N LEU A 170 8.94 9.25 5.04
CA LEU A 170 8.59 7.87 4.69
C LEU A 170 8.64 6.96 5.92
N HIS A 171 9.72 7.01 6.70
CA HIS A 171 9.83 6.21 7.93
C HIS A 171 8.79 6.59 8.99
N LYS A 172 8.40 7.88 9.06
CA LYS A 172 7.32 8.33 9.95
C LYS A 172 5.98 7.68 9.57
N PHE A 173 5.61 7.72 8.29
CA PHE A 173 4.37 7.09 7.83
C PHE A 173 4.41 5.57 7.94
N GLU A 174 5.54 4.97 7.59
CA GLU A 174 5.75 3.54 7.73
C GLU A 174 5.53 3.08 9.18
N LYS A 175 6.14 3.77 10.15
CA LYS A 175 5.96 3.46 11.57
C LYS A 175 4.51 3.64 12.02
N GLN A 176 3.81 4.63 11.48
CA GLN A 176 2.40 4.87 11.79
C GLN A 176 1.50 3.75 11.24
N VAL A 177 1.75 3.26 10.03
CA VAL A 177 0.94 2.25 9.37
C VAL A 177 1.30 0.84 9.85
N THR A 178 2.57 0.46 9.75
CA THR A 178 3.02 -0.93 9.96
C THR A 178 3.48 -1.18 11.39
N GLY A 179 3.99 -0.15 12.07
CA GLY A 179 4.67 -0.30 13.37
C GLY A 179 6.05 -0.96 13.30
N ALA A 180 6.56 -1.27 12.10
CA ALA A 180 7.84 -1.94 11.86
C ALA A 180 8.64 -1.19 10.78
N LEU A 181 9.87 -1.63 10.51
CA LEU A 181 10.71 -1.14 9.42
C LEU A 181 10.72 -2.20 8.30
N VAL A 182 9.83 -2.04 7.33
CA VAL A 182 9.60 -2.95 6.21
C VAL A 182 10.15 -2.43 4.87
N VAL A 183 10.20 -1.11 4.66
CA VAL A 183 10.61 -0.41 3.43
C VAL A 183 12.00 -0.87 3.00
N ASP A 184 12.95 -0.93 3.94
CA ASP A 184 14.34 -1.32 3.69
C ASP A 184 14.49 -2.76 3.16
N HIS A 185 13.47 -3.59 3.31
CA HIS A 185 13.49 -5.00 2.92
C HIS A 185 12.79 -5.29 1.59
N ILE A 186 12.08 -4.31 1.02
CA ILE A 186 11.24 -4.50 -0.17
C ILE A 186 12.05 -4.87 -1.41
N GLU A 187 13.21 -4.26 -1.62
CA GLU A 187 14.06 -4.59 -2.78
C GLU A 187 14.60 -6.02 -2.70
N VAL A 188 14.98 -6.46 -1.49
CA VAL A 188 15.43 -7.83 -1.24
C VAL A 188 14.30 -8.82 -1.52
N LEU A 189 13.06 -8.50 -1.12
CA LEU A 189 11.89 -9.31 -1.41
C LEU A 189 11.59 -9.40 -2.91
N GLY A 190 11.64 -8.28 -3.62
CA GLY A 190 11.42 -8.28 -5.07
C GLY A 190 12.48 -9.08 -5.82
N ALA A 191 13.76 -8.92 -5.46
CA ALA A 191 14.84 -9.71 -6.05
C ALA A 191 14.67 -11.21 -5.76
N ALA A 192 14.31 -11.59 -4.52
CA ALA A 192 14.07 -12.98 -4.17
C ALA A 192 12.85 -13.58 -4.89
N ALA A 193 11.77 -12.81 -5.04
CA ALA A 193 10.58 -13.21 -5.81
C ALA A 193 10.91 -13.42 -7.29
N GLU A 194 11.71 -12.53 -7.88
CA GLU A 194 12.18 -12.69 -9.26
C GLU A 194 13.04 -13.95 -9.42
N LEU A 195 13.99 -14.18 -8.50
CA LEU A 195 14.80 -15.39 -8.51
C LEU A 195 13.97 -16.66 -8.32
N ALA A 196 12.92 -16.64 -7.49
CA ALA A 196 12.01 -17.76 -7.32
C ALA A 196 11.28 -18.11 -8.62
N ILE A 197 10.76 -17.11 -9.36
CA ILE A 197 10.14 -17.31 -10.68
C ILE A 197 11.16 -17.91 -11.65
N GLN A 198 12.35 -17.30 -11.77
CA GLN A 198 13.34 -17.77 -12.72
C GLN A 198 13.89 -19.17 -12.39
N CYS A 199 14.03 -19.51 -11.11
CA CYS A 199 14.44 -20.85 -10.69
C CYS A 199 13.40 -21.88 -11.09
N ARG A 200 12.12 -21.61 -10.80
CA ARG A 200 11.01 -22.49 -11.18
C ARG A 200 10.94 -22.71 -12.69
N ASP A 201 11.11 -21.64 -13.48
CA ASP A 201 11.10 -21.72 -14.94
C ASP A 201 12.27 -22.53 -15.51
N ARG A 202 13.48 -22.37 -14.95
CA ARG A 202 14.67 -23.11 -15.38
C ARG A 202 14.53 -24.60 -15.09
N VAL A 203 14.06 -24.92 -13.89
CA VAL A 203 13.77 -26.28 -13.44
C VAL A 203 12.71 -26.93 -14.32
N ALA A 204 11.60 -26.24 -14.60
CA ALA A 204 10.53 -26.76 -15.46
C ALA A 204 11.00 -27.06 -16.90
N ARG A 205 12.06 -26.40 -17.36
CA ARG A 205 12.63 -26.58 -18.69
C ARG A 205 13.85 -27.51 -18.70
N GLY A 206 14.26 -28.07 -17.55
CA GLY A 206 15.40 -28.97 -17.41
C GLY A 206 16.77 -28.30 -17.65
N TYR A 207 16.90 -26.99 -17.37
CA TYR A 207 18.13 -26.25 -17.62
C TYR A 207 18.92 -25.91 -16.35
N ALA A 208 20.22 -26.20 -16.38
CA ALA A 208 21.28 -25.61 -15.57
C ALA A 208 21.06 -25.65 -14.04
N PRO A 209 21.04 -26.85 -13.42
CA PRO A 209 20.87 -27.01 -11.98
C PRO A 209 21.87 -26.20 -11.16
N LYS A 210 23.12 -26.07 -11.62
CA LYS A 210 24.13 -25.22 -10.94
C LYS A 210 23.73 -23.74 -10.84
N THR A 211 23.09 -23.20 -11.87
CA THR A 211 22.59 -21.81 -11.86
C THR A 211 21.41 -21.67 -10.91
N VAL A 212 20.51 -22.66 -10.88
CA VAL A 212 19.39 -22.69 -9.93
C VAL A 212 19.91 -22.73 -8.50
N LEU A 213 20.91 -23.57 -8.20
CA LEU A 213 21.54 -23.65 -6.89
C LEU A 213 22.15 -22.31 -6.44
N ASP A 214 22.90 -21.64 -7.32
CA ASP A 214 23.51 -20.34 -7.02
C ASP A 214 22.46 -19.26 -6.74
N HIS A 215 21.47 -19.13 -7.62
CA HIS A 215 20.41 -18.13 -7.50
C HIS A 215 19.52 -18.37 -6.28
N ALA A 216 19.06 -19.61 -6.06
CA ALA A 216 18.25 -19.96 -4.91
C ALA A 216 19.02 -19.73 -3.60
N SER A 217 20.32 -20.06 -3.55
CA SER A 217 21.14 -19.84 -2.36
C SER A 217 21.33 -18.37 -2.02
N LYS A 218 21.56 -17.52 -3.04
CA LYS A 218 21.61 -16.06 -2.86
C LYS A 218 20.29 -15.51 -2.32
N ALA A 219 19.17 -15.93 -2.89
CA ALA A 219 17.84 -15.51 -2.45
C ALA A 219 17.55 -15.96 -1.01
N VAL A 220 17.78 -17.22 -0.66
CA VAL A 220 17.59 -17.74 0.71
C VAL A 220 18.45 -16.97 1.72
N THR A 221 19.71 -16.70 1.38
CA THR A 221 20.62 -15.94 2.24
C THR A 221 20.12 -14.50 2.46
N GLY A 222 19.71 -13.82 1.39
CA GLY A 222 19.17 -12.47 1.47
C GLY A 222 17.86 -12.38 2.26
N LEU A 223 17.03 -13.43 2.20
CA LEU A 223 15.79 -13.49 2.96
C LEU A 223 15.99 -13.85 4.44
N GLN A 224 17.11 -14.46 4.84
CA GLN A 224 17.34 -14.91 6.23
C GLN A 224 17.13 -13.83 7.31
N PRO A 225 17.64 -12.58 7.17
CA PRO A 225 17.45 -11.55 8.19
C PRO A 225 16.03 -11.01 8.30
N LEU A 226 15.15 -11.28 7.31
CA LEU A 226 13.82 -10.68 7.29
C LEU A 226 12.88 -11.31 8.35
N PRO A 227 12.20 -10.49 9.16
CA PRO A 227 11.26 -10.96 10.17
C PRO A 227 9.99 -11.54 9.51
N ALA A 228 9.66 -12.79 9.84
CA ALA A 228 8.50 -13.48 9.25
C ALA A 228 7.15 -12.83 9.60
N ASN A 229 7.05 -12.18 10.76
CA ASN A 229 5.82 -11.53 11.21
C ASN A 229 5.48 -10.28 10.39
N ASP A 230 6.49 -9.59 9.87
CA ASP A 230 6.28 -8.33 9.15
C ASP A 230 5.97 -8.57 7.67
N PHE A 231 6.26 -9.77 7.16
CA PHE A 231 6.04 -10.17 5.78
C PHE A 231 5.19 -11.45 5.68
N PRO A 232 3.86 -11.32 5.78
CA PRO A 232 2.95 -12.40 5.44
C PRO A 232 3.25 -12.92 4.03
N GLY A 233 3.38 -14.23 3.87
CA GLY A 233 3.82 -14.84 2.61
C GLY A 233 5.32 -15.19 2.54
N LEU A 234 6.18 -14.65 3.42
CA LEU A 234 7.62 -14.89 3.39
C LEU A 234 8.00 -16.37 3.59
N GLY A 235 7.27 -17.09 4.44
CA GLY A 235 7.44 -18.54 4.63
C GLY A 235 7.28 -19.32 3.33
N PHE A 236 6.24 -18.98 2.54
CA PHE A 236 5.97 -19.59 1.25
C PHE A 236 7.10 -19.29 0.24
N LEU A 237 7.54 -18.04 0.15
CA LEU A 237 8.64 -17.66 -0.75
C LEU A 237 9.93 -18.43 -0.42
N ARG A 238 10.28 -18.54 0.88
CA ARG A 238 11.42 -19.35 1.33
C ARG A 238 11.23 -20.83 0.97
N ALA A 239 10.04 -21.39 1.19
CA ALA A 239 9.75 -22.77 0.85
C ALA A 239 9.91 -23.04 -0.66
N HIS A 240 9.43 -22.16 -1.54
CA HIS A 240 9.60 -22.27 -2.99
C HIS A 240 11.06 -22.27 -3.44
N LEU A 241 11.89 -21.42 -2.81
CA LEU A 241 13.32 -21.37 -3.10
C LEU A 241 14.02 -22.66 -2.65
N HIS A 242 13.69 -23.17 -1.46
CA HIS A 242 14.19 -24.46 -0.98
C HIS A 242 13.75 -25.63 -1.88
N VAL A 243 12.49 -25.67 -2.32
CA VAL A 243 11.99 -26.66 -3.29
C VAL A 243 12.79 -26.63 -4.59
N SER A 244 13.01 -25.43 -5.14
CA SER A 244 13.80 -25.27 -6.38
C SER A 244 15.24 -25.76 -6.20
N ARG A 245 15.83 -25.51 -5.02
CA ARG A 245 17.20 -25.94 -4.69
C ARG A 245 17.28 -27.45 -4.46
N ALA A 246 16.33 -28.04 -3.74
CA ALA A 246 16.20 -29.48 -3.55
C ALA A 246 16.07 -30.21 -4.89
N GLN A 247 15.24 -29.71 -5.80
CA GLN A 247 15.09 -30.27 -7.13
C GLN A 247 16.40 -30.21 -7.93
N ALA A 248 17.11 -29.08 -7.91
CA ALA A 248 18.40 -28.96 -8.57
C ALA A 248 19.49 -29.86 -7.95
N TYR A 249 19.41 -30.15 -6.64
CA TYR A 249 20.27 -31.15 -6.01
C TYR A 249 19.95 -32.58 -6.47
N LEU A 250 18.67 -32.93 -6.63
CA LEU A 250 18.28 -34.23 -7.18
C LEU A 250 18.78 -34.42 -8.63
N GLU A 251 18.68 -33.39 -9.47
CA GLU A 251 19.25 -33.41 -10.83
C GLU A 251 20.77 -33.62 -10.88
N LEU A 252 21.46 -33.34 -9.78
CA LEU A 252 22.90 -33.53 -9.63
C LEU A 252 23.26 -34.76 -8.79
N GLU A 253 22.28 -35.59 -8.43
CA GLU A 253 22.44 -36.77 -7.57
C GLU A 253 23.05 -36.44 -6.19
N LEU A 254 22.82 -35.22 -5.71
CA LEU A 254 23.26 -34.73 -4.40
C LEU A 254 22.15 -34.98 -3.37
N TRP A 255 21.94 -36.26 -3.05
CA TRP A 255 20.77 -36.74 -2.29
C TRP A 255 20.63 -36.14 -0.90
N GLU A 256 21.73 -36.03 -0.14
CA GLU A 256 21.67 -35.51 1.24
C GLU A 256 21.30 -34.02 1.26
N GLN A 257 21.88 -33.22 0.37
CA GLN A 257 21.55 -31.80 0.24
C GLN A 257 20.09 -31.61 -0.21
N ALA A 258 19.59 -32.49 -1.09
CA ALA A 258 18.18 -32.49 -1.48
C ALA A 258 17.26 -32.79 -0.28
N LYS A 259 17.60 -33.76 0.58
CA LYS A 259 16.83 -34.06 1.82
C LYS A 259 16.80 -32.86 2.75
N GLU A 260 17.95 -32.21 2.97
CA GLU A 260 18.07 -31.05 3.84
C GLU A 260 17.18 -29.90 3.36
N ASP A 261 17.19 -29.60 2.07
CA ASP A 261 16.37 -28.53 1.50
C ASP A 261 14.89 -28.87 1.44
N ALA A 262 14.52 -30.09 1.08
CA ALA A 262 13.14 -30.53 1.09
C ALA A 262 12.56 -30.45 2.52
N SER A 263 13.35 -30.84 3.52
CA SER A 263 13.00 -30.70 4.94
C SER A 263 12.92 -29.23 5.38
N ALA A 264 13.81 -28.38 4.87
CA ALA A 264 13.76 -26.94 5.13
C ALA A 264 12.51 -26.28 4.55
N ALA A 265 12.14 -26.63 3.32
CA ALA A 265 10.91 -26.17 2.69
C ALA A 265 9.68 -26.52 3.54
N MET A 266 9.59 -27.76 4.03
CA MET A 266 8.49 -28.20 4.90
C MET A 266 8.45 -27.47 6.26
N ARG A 267 9.60 -27.05 6.79
CA ARG A 267 9.65 -26.22 8.01
C ARG A 267 9.18 -24.79 7.75
N CYS A 268 9.48 -24.25 6.57
CA CYS A 268 9.04 -22.91 6.16
C CYS A 268 7.55 -22.87 5.84
N ASP A 269 7.05 -23.87 5.13
CA ASP A 269 5.63 -24.07 4.87
C ASP A 269 5.30 -25.58 4.74
N PRO A 270 4.61 -26.17 5.73
CA PRO A 270 4.17 -27.56 5.68
C PRO A 270 3.15 -27.86 4.57
N SER A 271 2.53 -26.84 3.99
CA SER A 271 1.48 -26.99 2.98
C SER A 271 2.00 -27.34 1.59
N VAL A 272 3.30 -27.13 1.31
CA VAL A 272 3.92 -27.36 0.00
C VAL A 272 4.03 -28.87 -0.30
N PRO A 273 3.20 -29.43 -1.19
CA PRO A 273 3.22 -30.87 -1.47
C PRO A 273 4.50 -31.30 -2.20
N GLU A 274 5.08 -30.44 -3.04
CA GLU A 274 6.31 -30.71 -3.78
C GLU A 274 7.48 -31.03 -2.86
N ALA A 275 7.57 -30.36 -1.71
CA ALA A 275 8.65 -30.60 -0.74
C ALA A 275 8.63 -32.06 -0.21
N ARG A 276 7.44 -32.62 0.05
CA ARG A 276 7.31 -34.01 0.50
C ARG A 276 7.68 -35.00 -0.60
N TYR A 277 7.31 -34.70 -1.84
CA TYR A 277 7.68 -35.51 -2.99
C TYR A 277 9.20 -35.54 -3.18
N LEU A 278 9.85 -34.37 -3.16
CA LEU A 278 11.31 -34.25 -3.31
C LEU A 278 12.07 -34.95 -2.17
N LEU A 279 11.57 -34.85 -0.93
CA LEU A 279 12.16 -35.56 0.20
C LEU A 279 12.15 -37.07 -0.04
N LYS A 280 10.99 -37.63 -0.43
CA LYS A 280 10.85 -39.06 -0.71
C LYS A 280 11.73 -39.50 -1.88
N ALA A 281 11.80 -38.69 -2.94
CA ALA A 281 12.68 -38.94 -4.09
C ALA A 281 14.16 -39.01 -3.66
N ALA A 282 14.60 -38.09 -2.78
CA ALA A 282 15.93 -38.07 -2.22
C ALA A 282 16.23 -39.28 -1.30
N GLU A 283 15.24 -39.72 -0.51
CA GLU A 283 15.34 -40.92 0.35
C GLU A 283 15.45 -42.22 -0.44
N CYS A 284 14.76 -42.30 -1.58
CA CYS A 284 14.82 -43.44 -2.48
C CYS A 284 15.97 -43.39 -3.49
N GLU A 285 16.77 -42.31 -3.49
CA GLU A 285 17.82 -42.05 -4.48
C GLU A 285 17.31 -42.21 -5.92
N SER A 286 16.12 -41.65 -6.17
CA SER A 286 15.43 -41.76 -7.45
C SER A 286 14.97 -40.38 -7.94
N TRP A 287 15.43 -39.97 -9.12
CA TRP A 287 15.04 -38.71 -9.77
C TRP A 287 14.84 -38.88 -11.28
#